data_AF-C0GFG4-F1
#
_entry.id   AF-C0GFG4-F1
#
_cell.length_a   1.000
_cell.length_b   1.000
_cell.length_c   1.000
_cell.angle_alpha   90.00
_cell.angle_beta   90.00
_cell.angle_gamma   90.00
#
_symmetry.space_group_name_H-M   'P 1'
#
loop_
_entity.id
_entity.type
_entity.pdbx_description
1 polymer ?
#
loop_
_entity_poly.entity_id
_entity_poly.type
_entity_poly.pdbx_seq_one_letter_code
_entity_poly.pdbx_strand_id
1 'polypeptide(L)'
;MNRYYYASSTSFKLAVCLHNMGRLTEAEELIHATLKTAKEKDFLWAPQIGGLWVLLGELMRERGSLGEAERCLERGLAVGKVHKPMLGWNNLYKIALLFSQQKFDDALICIREIETINRETNLPYIIMLAATTWQARILVVLEEWEKARELFSCAQLNEDNLVQIVQGKGVLTYTGILMKENKDDKARKLLNRAAELALNGQDQKTHIELLLLKACLEEKTGNSAAAEQCLCTALETGFECGYFQVFLDEGKDTAPVFYRLLDQKDKSTEITLSGELLQYARRVYQAISPDAGQESFKEEPLKLASSPIPGLVEELSTRELEILDLINRGLSNQEISEKLFLSVGTVKWHTSNIYGKLGVKGRTQAIAMARKLNMLPS
;
A
#
# COMPACT_ATOMS: atom_id res chain seq x y z
N MET A 1 0.26 -5.43 -34.36
CA MET A 1 1.17 -5.17 -33.22
C MET A 1 1.17 -3.71 -32.76
N ASN A 2 1.48 -2.74 -33.64
CA ASN A 2 1.78 -1.36 -33.23
C ASN A 2 0.65 -0.64 -32.44
N ARG A 3 -0.63 -0.81 -32.82
CA ARG A 3 -1.75 -0.13 -32.15
C ARG A 3 -1.98 -0.57 -30.69
N TYR A 4 -1.84 -1.86 -30.39
CA TYR A 4 -2.03 -2.39 -29.03
C TYR A 4 -0.87 -2.03 -28.09
N TYR A 5 0.34 -1.91 -28.66
CA TYR A 5 1.51 -1.43 -27.93
C TYR A 5 1.32 0.04 -27.48
N TYR A 6 0.90 0.93 -28.37
CA TYR A 6 0.60 2.32 -28.00
C TYR A 6 -0.57 2.43 -27.02
N ALA A 7 -1.65 1.66 -27.26
CA ALA A 7 -2.81 1.66 -26.37
C ALA A 7 -2.41 1.24 -24.94
N SER A 8 -1.63 0.17 -24.77
CA SER A 8 -1.15 -0.27 -23.45
C SER A 8 -0.20 0.72 -22.78
N SER A 9 0.62 1.45 -23.54
CA SER A 9 1.44 2.53 -22.99
C SER A 9 0.57 3.69 -22.47
N THR A 10 -0.47 4.07 -23.20
CA THR A 10 -1.44 5.09 -22.77
C THR A 10 -2.21 4.62 -21.54
N SER A 11 -2.70 3.38 -21.54
CA SER A 11 -3.39 2.79 -20.38
C SER A 11 -2.52 2.81 -19.13
N PHE A 12 -1.22 2.48 -19.26
CA PHE A 12 -0.29 2.52 -18.14
C PHE A 12 -0.17 3.94 -17.55
N LYS A 13 0.05 4.95 -18.38
CA LYS A 13 0.14 6.34 -17.91
C LYS A 13 -1.17 6.82 -17.27
N LEU A 14 -2.31 6.49 -17.88
CA LEU A 14 -3.62 6.84 -17.33
C LEU A 14 -3.87 6.15 -15.98
N ALA A 15 -3.49 4.87 -15.84
CA ALA A 15 -3.62 4.15 -14.58
C ALA A 15 -2.76 4.78 -13.48
N VAL A 16 -1.54 5.24 -13.78
CA VAL A 16 -0.72 6.00 -12.83
C VAL A 16 -1.40 7.31 -12.42
N CYS A 17 -1.99 8.05 -13.37
CA CYS A 17 -2.74 9.27 -13.04
C CYS A 17 -3.96 8.98 -12.15
N LEU A 18 -4.74 7.95 -12.48
CA LEU A 18 -5.92 7.54 -11.70
C LEU A 18 -5.53 7.12 -10.27
N HIS A 19 -4.43 6.38 -10.13
CA HIS A 19 -3.87 6.05 -8.82
C HIS A 19 -3.55 7.30 -8.01
N ASN A 20 -2.80 8.26 -8.58
CA ASN A 20 -2.44 9.48 -7.87
C ASN A 20 -3.68 10.32 -7.50
N MET A 21 -4.71 10.33 -8.35
CA MET A 21 -6.00 10.97 -8.08
C MET A 21 -6.86 10.27 -7.01
N GLY A 22 -6.40 9.15 -6.43
CA GLY A 22 -7.18 8.37 -5.46
C GLY A 22 -8.29 7.52 -6.08
N ARG A 23 -8.38 7.45 -7.42
CA ARG A 23 -9.40 6.68 -8.15
C ARG A 23 -8.95 5.22 -8.32
N LEU A 24 -8.68 4.55 -7.19
CA LEU A 24 -8.04 3.23 -7.15
C LEU A 24 -8.84 2.15 -7.89
N THR A 25 -10.17 2.17 -7.75
CA THR A 25 -11.05 1.20 -8.43
C THR A 25 -11.01 1.37 -9.94
N GLU A 26 -11.04 2.61 -10.45
CA GLU A 26 -10.97 2.85 -11.89
C GLU A 26 -9.59 2.52 -12.47
N ALA A 27 -8.53 2.80 -11.72
CA ALA A 27 -7.17 2.40 -12.08
C ALA A 27 -7.09 0.87 -12.22
N GLU A 28 -7.65 0.14 -11.25
CA GLU A 28 -7.68 -1.33 -11.26
C GLU A 28 -8.49 -1.87 -12.45
N GLU A 29 -9.69 -1.37 -12.69
CA GLU A 29 -10.54 -1.79 -13.82
C GLU A 29 -9.82 -1.60 -15.17
N LEU A 30 -9.16 -0.45 -15.34
CA LEU A 30 -8.36 -0.14 -16.52
C LEU A 30 -7.17 -1.10 -16.67
N ILE A 31 -6.46 -1.40 -15.58
CA ILE A 31 -5.35 -2.35 -15.59
C ILE A 31 -5.85 -3.73 -16.00
N HIS A 32 -6.93 -4.25 -15.38
CA HIS A 32 -7.49 -5.56 -15.70
C HIS A 32 -7.96 -5.65 -17.16
N ALA A 33 -8.67 -4.64 -17.66
CA ALA A 33 -9.10 -4.59 -19.05
C ALA A 33 -7.90 -4.63 -20.02
N THR A 34 -6.83 -3.91 -19.67
CA THR A 34 -5.60 -3.87 -20.49
C THR A 34 -4.85 -5.20 -20.44
N LEU A 35 -4.74 -5.83 -19.26
CA LEU A 35 -4.10 -7.15 -19.09
C LEU A 35 -4.87 -8.26 -19.82
N LYS A 36 -6.21 -8.22 -19.78
CA LYS A 36 -7.07 -9.13 -20.54
C LYS A 36 -6.82 -8.98 -22.04
N THR A 37 -6.83 -7.75 -22.54
CA THR A 37 -6.53 -7.46 -23.95
C THR A 37 -5.12 -7.94 -24.33
N ALA A 38 -4.14 -7.74 -23.45
CA ALA A 38 -2.77 -8.19 -23.65
C ALA A 38 -2.64 -9.71 -23.76
N LYS A 39 -3.43 -10.46 -22.98
CA LYS A 39 -3.54 -11.91 -23.08
C LYS A 39 -4.20 -12.35 -24.39
N GLU A 40 -5.34 -11.75 -24.74
CA GLU A 40 -6.10 -12.10 -25.95
C GLU A 40 -5.35 -11.79 -27.26
N LYS A 41 -4.44 -10.82 -27.23
CA LYS A 41 -3.67 -10.38 -28.40
C LYS A 41 -2.19 -10.78 -28.32
N ASP A 42 -1.83 -11.65 -27.37
CA ASP A 42 -0.50 -12.25 -27.20
C ASP A 42 0.68 -11.26 -27.12
N PHE A 43 0.56 -10.26 -26.24
CA PHE A 43 1.62 -9.28 -25.99
C PHE A 43 1.94 -9.08 -24.50
N LEU A 44 1.71 -10.09 -23.67
CA LEU A 44 2.01 -10.05 -22.22
C LEU A 44 3.49 -9.81 -21.89
N TRP A 45 4.38 -10.03 -22.84
CA TRP A 45 5.82 -9.80 -22.72
C TRP A 45 6.22 -8.32 -22.78
N ALA A 46 5.31 -7.41 -23.16
CA ALA A 46 5.65 -6.00 -23.36
C ALA A 46 6.00 -5.31 -22.02
N PRO A 47 7.05 -4.46 -21.95
CA PRO A 47 7.51 -3.85 -20.69
C PRO A 47 6.41 -3.10 -19.92
N GLN A 48 5.54 -2.37 -20.62
CA GLN A 48 4.39 -1.67 -20.02
C GLN A 48 3.38 -2.59 -19.35
N ILE A 49 3.28 -3.85 -19.78
CA ILE A 49 2.49 -4.86 -19.07
C ILE A 49 3.13 -5.19 -17.73
N GLY A 50 4.47 -5.25 -17.67
CA GLY A 50 5.21 -5.36 -16.41
C GLY A 50 4.92 -4.19 -15.46
N GLY A 51 4.90 -2.96 -15.99
CA GLY A 51 4.52 -1.77 -15.22
C GLY A 51 3.07 -1.79 -14.72
N LEU A 52 2.12 -2.29 -15.52
CA LEU A 52 0.73 -2.46 -15.10
C LEU A 52 0.58 -3.49 -13.96
N TRP A 53 1.30 -4.61 -14.02
CA TRP A 53 1.34 -5.58 -12.92
C TRP A 53 1.92 -5.00 -11.64
N VAL A 54 3.01 -4.24 -11.76
CA VAL A 54 3.62 -3.52 -10.63
C VAL A 54 2.65 -2.51 -10.03
N LEU A 55 1.96 -1.72 -10.86
CA LEU A 55 0.97 -0.77 -10.41
C LEU A 55 -0.23 -1.46 -9.74
N LEU A 56 -0.72 -2.58 -10.28
CA LEU A 56 -1.74 -3.40 -9.62
C LEU A 56 -1.25 -3.86 -8.24
N GLY A 57 0.01 -4.25 -8.12
CA GLY A 57 0.63 -4.57 -6.84
C GLY A 57 0.62 -3.41 -5.86
N GLU A 58 0.89 -2.19 -6.32
CA GLU A 58 0.76 -0.97 -5.50
C GLU A 58 -0.69 -0.74 -5.05
N LEU A 59 -1.69 -0.93 -5.92
CA LEU A 59 -3.11 -0.82 -5.53
C LEU A 59 -3.49 -1.83 -4.45
N MET A 60 -3.02 -3.07 -4.57
CA MET A 60 -3.23 -4.11 -3.56
C MET A 60 -2.51 -3.78 -2.26
N ARG A 61 -1.29 -3.24 -2.35
CA ARG A 61 -0.52 -2.77 -1.20
C ARG A 61 -1.31 -1.69 -0.47
N GLU A 62 -1.80 -0.67 -1.18
CA GLU A 62 -2.56 0.43 -0.58
C GLU A 62 -3.82 -0.01 0.16
N ARG A 63 -4.47 -1.09 -0.31
CA ARG A 63 -5.64 -1.67 0.36
C ARG A 63 -5.30 -2.59 1.55
N GLY A 64 -4.01 -2.81 1.81
CA GLY A 64 -3.50 -3.68 2.88
C GLY A 64 -3.32 -5.15 2.48
N SER A 65 -3.51 -5.51 1.20
CA SER A 65 -3.34 -6.88 0.69
C SER A 65 -1.88 -7.16 0.30
N LEU A 66 -0.97 -7.13 1.28
CA LEU A 66 0.48 -7.23 1.02
C LEU A 66 0.91 -8.51 0.28
N GLY A 67 0.25 -9.65 0.53
CA GLY A 67 0.56 -10.90 -0.16
C GLY A 67 0.12 -10.93 -1.63
N GLU A 68 -0.95 -10.22 -1.98
CA GLU A 68 -1.36 -10.04 -3.38
C GLU A 68 -0.47 -9.02 -4.09
N ALA A 69 -0.09 -7.96 -3.37
CA ALA A 69 0.84 -6.96 -3.84
C ALA A 69 2.17 -7.59 -4.26
N GLU A 70 2.74 -8.47 -3.42
CA GLU A 70 3.99 -9.19 -3.69
C GLU A 70 3.90 -10.02 -4.97
N ARG A 71 2.85 -10.84 -5.12
CA ARG A 71 2.65 -11.66 -6.33
C ARG A 71 2.57 -10.81 -7.60
N CYS A 72 1.83 -9.70 -7.55
CA CYS A 72 1.68 -8.81 -8.70
C CYS A 72 3.01 -8.12 -9.05
N LEU A 73 3.74 -7.64 -8.05
CA LEU A 73 5.04 -7.00 -8.21
C LEU A 73 6.09 -7.96 -8.78
N GLU A 74 6.18 -9.18 -8.25
CA GLU A 74 7.10 -10.20 -8.75
C GLU A 74 6.83 -10.53 -10.22
N ARG A 75 5.56 -10.68 -10.59
CA ARG A 75 5.15 -10.91 -11.97
C ARG A 75 5.53 -9.73 -12.87
N GLY A 76 5.26 -8.50 -12.42
CA GLY A 76 5.57 -7.30 -13.17
C GLY A 76 7.08 -7.09 -13.37
N LEU A 77 7.88 -7.36 -12.35
CA LEU A 77 9.34 -7.34 -12.43
C LEU A 77 9.85 -8.41 -13.40
N ALA A 78 9.33 -9.64 -13.35
CA ALA A 78 9.71 -10.71 -14.26
C ALA A 78 9.49 -10.34 -15.75
N VAL A 79 8.35 -9.70 -16.06
CA VAL A 79 8.06 -9.18 -17.41
C VAL A 79 8.96 -8.00 -17.75
N GLY A 80 9.21 -7.10 -16.79
CA GLY A 80 10.02 -5.90 -16.98
C GLY A 80 11.53 -6.16 -17.15
N LYS A 81 12.04 -7.37 -16.82
CA LYS A 81 13.47 -7.71 -16.82
C LYS A 81 14.22 -7.34 -18.10
N VAL A 82 13.54 -7.36 -19.23
CA VAL A 82 14.12 -7.11 -20.55
C VAL A 82 14.38 -5.61 -20.80
N HIS A 83 13.72 -4.72 -20.06
CA HIS A 83 13.83 -3.26 -20.23
C HIS A 83 14.31 -2.56 -18.96
N LYS A 84 15.63 -2.40 -18.86
CA LYS A 84 16.34 -1.83 -17.70
C LYS A 84 15.77 -0.49 -17.18
N PRO A 85 15.44 0.53 -18.01
CA PRO A 85 14.86 1.77 -17.50
C PRO A 85 13.54 1.58 -16.73
N MET A 86 12.72 0.64 -17.17
CA MET A 86 11.45 0.33 -16.52
C MET A 86 11.61 -0.51 -15.27
N LEU A 87 12.66 -1.33 -15.17
CA LEU A 87 13.04 -1.96 -13.91
C LEU A 87 13.36 -0.93 -12.83
N GLY A 88 14.01 0.19 -13.18
CA GLY A 88 14.27 1.28 -12.24
C GLY A 88 12.99 1.80 -11.59
N TRP A 89 11.96 2.10 -12.40
CA TRP A 89 10.64 2.48 -11.90
C TRP A 89 9.96 1.37 -11.10
N ASN A 90 9.99 0.14 -11.59
CA ASN A 90 9.31 -0.98 -10.95
C ASN A 90 9.93 -1.31 -9.58
N ASN A 91 11.24 -1.15 -9.43
CA ASN A 91 11.93 -1.35 -8.15
C ASN A 91 11.51 -0.32 -7.09
N LEU A 92 11.08 0.90 -7.46
CA LEU A 92 10.53 1.87 -6.49
C LEU A 92 9.26 1.35 -5.80
N TYR A 93 8.37 0.67 -6.54
CA TYR A 93 7.18 0.06 -5.98
C TYR A 93 7.50 -1.19 -5.14
N LYS A 94 8.51 -1.96 -5.53
CA LYS A 94 9.01 -3.07 -4.71
C LYS A 94 9.60 -2.56 -3.39
N ILE A 95 10.35 -1.46 -3.41
CA ILE A 95 10.84 -0.81 -2.19
C ILE A 95 9.66 -0.39 -1.29
N ALA A 96 8.59 0.16 -1.86
CA ALA A 96 7.39 0.52 -1.10
C ALA A 96 6.74 -0.69 -0.41
N LEU A 97 6.62 -1.82 -1.13
CA LEU A 97 6.13 -3.08 -0.55
C LEU A 97 7.02 -3.58 0.59
N LEU A 98 8.34 -3.63 0.35
CA LEU A 98 9.30 -4.12 1.35
C LEU A 98 9.31 -3.22 2.59
N PHE A 99 9.15 -1.91 2.41
CA PHE A 99 8.98 -0.97 3.52
C PHE A 99 7.73 -1.29 4.35
N SER A 100 6.57 -1.50 3.71
CA SER A 100 5.34 -1.90 4.41
C SER A 100 5.47 -3.26 5.11
N GLN A 101 6.27 -4.17 4.57
CA GLN A 101 6.61 -5.47 5.18
C GLN A 101 7.71 -5.37 6.26
N GLN A 102 8.29 -4.18 6.48
CA GLN A 102 9.44 -3.94 7.35
C GLN A 102 10.70 -4.75 6.99
N LYS A 103 10.83 -5.14 5.72
CA LYS A 103 12.01 -5.83 5.16
C LYS A 103 13.02 -4.81 4.62
N PHE A 104 13.61 -4.03 5.53
CA PHE A 104 14.46 -2.89 5.16
C PHE A 104 15.75 -3.31 4.43
N ASP A 105 16.37 -4.42 4.80
CA ASP A 105 17.58 -4.91 4.13
C ASP A 105 17.33 -5.24 2.66
N ASP A 106 16.21 -5.91 2.37
CA ASP A 106 15.78 -6.21 1.01
C ASP A 106 15.47 -4.93 0.22
N ALA A 107 14.86 -3.93 0.87
CA ALA A 107 14.60 -2.64 0.24
C ALA A 107 15.91 -1.92 -0.14
N LEU A 108 16.93 -1.98 0.71
CA LEU A 108 18.26 -1.44 0.42
C LEU A 108 18.97 -2.19 -0.72
N ILE A 109 18.73 -3.50 -0.87
CA ILE A 109 19.19 -4.26 -2.05
C ILE A 109 18.57 -3.67 -3.32
N CYS A 110 17.25 -3.44 -3.34
CA CYS A 110 16.57 -2.85 -4.50
C CYS A 110 17.09 -1.44 -4.84
N ILE A 111 17.48 -0.63 -3.85
CA ILE A 111 18.09 0.69 -4.09
C ILE A 111 19.45 0.54 -4.78
N ARG A 112 20.30 -0.40 -4.35
CA ARG A 112 21.59 -0.70 -5.02
C ARG A 112 21.39 -1.21 -6.45
N GLU A 113 20.32 -1.96 -6.70
CA GLU A 113 19.95 -2.38 -8.05
C GLU A 113 19.61 -1.18 -8.93
N ILE A 114 18.83 -0.21 -8.43
CA ILE A 114 18.52 1.04 -9.16
C ILE A 114 19.80 1.80 -9.51
N GLU A 115 20.74 1.93 -8.57
CA GLU A 115 22.04 2.57 -8.81
C GLU A 115 22.85 1.85 -9.89
N THR A 116 22.83 0.51 -9.87
CA THR A 116 23.52 -0.32 -10.88
C THR A 116 22.91 -0.08 -12.26
N ILE A 117 21.58 -0.12 -12.37
CA ILE A 117 20.84 0.17 -13.60
C ILE A 117 21.13 1.60 -14.09
N ASN A 118 21.24 2.56 -13.18
CA ASN A 118 21.55 3.95 -13.52
C ASN A 118 22.93 4.08 -14.17
N ARG A 119 23.96 3.40 -13.66
CA ARG A 119 25.30 3.40 -14.25
C ARG A 119 25.31 2.85 -15.68
N GLU A 120 24.42 1.92 -15.98
CA GLU A 120 24.35 1.27 -17.29
C GLU A 120 23.45 2.00 -18.31
N THR A 121 22.38 2.64 -17.84
CA THR A 121 21.32 3.16 -18.73
C THR A 121 21.02 4.63 -18.58
N ASN A 122 21.64 5.31 -17.62
CA ASN A 122 21.39 6.72 -17.28
C ASN A 122 19.90 6.97 -17.03
N LEU A 123 19.41 6.48 -15.88
CA LEU A 123 18.02 6.61 -15.49
C LEU A 123 17.63 8.08 -15.34
N PRO A 124 16.35 8.43 -15.56
CA PRO A 124 15.83 9.75 -15.21
C PRO A 124 16.17 10.13 -13.77
N TYR A 125 16.65 11.36 -13.57
CA TYR A 125 17.09 11.85 -12.26
C TYR A 125 16.05 11.69 -11.15
N ILE A 126 14.77 11.80 -11.49
CA ILE A 126 13.65 11.60 -10.55
C ILE A 126 13.63 10.21 -9.90
N ILE A 127 14.09 9.16 -10.59
CA ILE A 127 14.16 7.80 -10.03
C ILE A 127 15.25 7.74 -8.96
N MET A 128 16.40 8.37 -9.21
CA MET A 128 17.50 8.43 -8.25
C MET A 128 17.08 9.21 -7.00
N LEU A 129 16.42 10.36 -7.17
CA LEU A 129 15.86 11.14 -6.07
C LEU A 129 14.84 10.34 -5.24
N ALA A 130 13.97 9.59 -5.91
CA ALA A 130 13.00 8.73 -5.23
C ALA A 130 13.70 7.61 -4.44
N ALA A 131 14.75 7.00 -4.99
CA ALA A 131 15.54 5.98 -4.30
C ALA A 131 16.26 6.56 -3.06
N THR A 132 16.89 7.74 -3.19
CA THR A 132 17.50 8.46 -2.06
C THR A 132 16.48 8.79 -0.98
N THR A 133 15.28 9.22 -1.38
CA THR A 133 14.17 9.49 -0.45
C THR A 133 13.77 8.24 0.32
N TRP A 134 13.62 7.10 -0.37
CA TRP A 134 13.32 5.83 0.29
C TRP A 134 14.43 5.37 1.24
N GLN A 135 15.69 5.54 0.85
CA GLN A 135 16.81 5.24 1.73
C GLN A 135 16.77 6.09 3.01
N ALA A 136 16.52 7.39 2.87
CA ALA A 136 16.39 8.30 4.00
C ALA A 136 15.21 7.92 4.92
N ARG A 137 14.08 7.48 4.36
CA ARG A 137 12.93 6.99 5.15
C ARG A 137 13.28 5.77 5.98
N ILE A 138 13.97 4.80 5.38
CA ILE A 138 14.44 3.60 6.08
C ILE A 138 15.36 4.01 7.24
N LEU A 139 16.31 4.92 7.01
CA LEU A 139 17.20 5.41 8.06
C LEU A 139 16.45 6.11 9.20
N VAL A 140 15.44 6.93 8.89
CA VAL A 140 14.59 7.57 9.92
C VAL A 140 13.86 6.53 10.77
N VAL A 141 13.33 5.47 10.16
CA VAL A 141 12.66 4.38 10.89
C VAL A 141 13.65 3.59 11.76
N LEU A 142 14.90 3.47 11.32
CA LEU A 142 15.99 2.84 12.08
C LEU A 142 16.64 3.78 13.11
N GLU A 143 16.02 4.94 13.38
CA GLU A 143 16.51 5.98 14.30
C GLU A 143 17.86 6.61 13.93
N GLU A 144 18.33 6.42 12.69
CA GLU A 144 19.58 7.00 12.14
C GLU A 144 19.31 8.29 11.34
N TRP A 145 18.55 9.23 11.91
CA TRP A 145 18.07 10.42 11.21
C TRP A 145 19.19 11.39 10.80
N GLU A 146 20.34 11.38 11.48
CA GLU A 146 21.52 12.16 11.10
C GLU A 146 22.09 11.68 9.76
N LYS A 147 22.14 10.36 9.53
CA LYS A 147 22.57 9.80 8.23
C LYS A 147 21.55 10.12 7.14
N ALA A 148 20.26 10.08 7.48
CA ALA A 148 19.21 10.52 6.56
C ALA A 148 19.40 12.01 6.17
N ARG A 149 19.77 12.87 7.11
CA ARG A 149 20.08 14.29 6.88
C ARG A 149 21.30 14.48 5.98
N GLU A 150 22.33 13.66 6.16
CA GLU A 150 23.52 13.65 5.30
C GLU A 150 23.15 13.30 3.85
N LEU A 151 22.30 12.28 3.64
CA LEU A 151 21.83 11.91 2.29
C LEU A 151 21.14 13.07 1.56
N PHE A 152 20.22 13.78 2.23
CA PHE A 152 19.58 14.95 1.65
C PHE A 152 20.59 16.06 1.34
N SER A 153 21.58 16.26 2.22
CA SER A 153 22.62 17.27 2.03
C SER A 153 23.53 16.94 0.84
N CYS A 154 23.93 15.67 0.68
CA CYS A 154 24.69 15.20 -0.49
C CYS A 154 23.90 15.34 -1.79
N ALA A 155 22.58 15.15 -1.75
CA ALA A 155 21.68 15.39 -2.87
C ALA A 155 21.37 16.89 -3.10
N GLN A 156 21.95 17.80 -2.31
CA GLN A 156 21.73 19.25 -2.36
C GLN A 156 20.26 19.65 -2.14
N LEU A 157 19.54 18.86 -1.35
CA LEU A 157 18.13 19.07 -1.03
C LEU A 157 17.99 19.79 0.32
N ASN A 158 17.16 20.83 0.35
CA ASN A 158 16.91 21.65 1.52
C ASN A 158 15.48 22.20 1.56
N GLU A 159 15.11 22.86 2.65
CA GLU A 159 13.77 23.41 2.91
C GLU A 159 13.22 24.29 1.75
N ASP A 160 14.10 24.97 1.02
CA ASP A 160 13.72 25.94 -0.01
C ASP A 160 13.43 25.29 -1.36
N ASN A 161 14.21 24.26 -1.72
CA ASN A 161 14.14 23.61 -3.02
C ASN A 161 13.42 22.25 -3.01
N LEU A 162 13.27 21.62 -1.84
CA LEU A 162 12.79 20.24 -1.72
C LEU A 162 11.40 20.09 -2.31
N VAL A 163 10.50 21.04 -2.04
CA VAL A 163 9.13 21.03 -2.56
C VAL A 163 9.06 21.11 -4.09
N GLN A 164 10.05 21.76 -4.72
CA GLN A 164 10.12 21.91 -6.18
C GLN A 164 10.81 20.71 -6.84
N ILE A 165 11.76 20.09 -6.15
CA ILE A 165 12.64 19.04 -6.71
C ILE A 165 12.12 17.64 -6.39
N VAL A 166 11.61 17.43 -5.18
CA VAL A 166 11.14 16.14 -4.68
C VAL A 166 9.67 16.26 -4.30
N GLN A 167 8.81 15.64 -5.11
CA GLN A 167 7.39 15.56 -4.79
C GLN A 167 7.13 14.47 -3.73
N GLY A 168 6.05 14.64 -2.95
CA GLY A 168 5.55 13.66 -1.99
C GLY A 168 6.56 13.27 -0.90
N LYS A 169 7.02 12.02 -0.95
CA LYS A 169 7.76 11.33 0.12
C LYS A 169 9.03 12.04 0.62
N GLY A 170 9.71 12.81 -0.23
CA GLY A 170 10.93 13.53 0.18
C GLY A 170 10.64 14.62 1.19
N VAL A 171 9.55 15.37 0.95
CA VAL A 171 9.12 16.45 1.84
C VAL A 171 8.71 15.90 3.20
N LEU A 172 7.99 14.78 3.22
CA LEU A 172 7.58 14.11 4.46
C LEU A 172 8.78 13.68 5.30
N THR A 173 9.75 13.01 4.65
CA THR A 173 10.94 12.49 5.31
C THR A 173 11.77 13.62 5.91
N TYR A 174 12.02 14.67 5.13
CA TYR A 174 12.80 15.81 5.59
C TYR A 174 12.08 16.60 6.69
N THR A 175 10.75 16.73 6.59
CA THR A 175 9.94 17.32 7.66
C THR A 175 10.06 16.50 8.95
N GLY A 176 9.97 15.17 8.87
CA GLY A 176 10.18 14.29 10.02
C GLY A 176 11.56 14.48 10.66
N ILE A 177 12.62 14.62 9.85
CA ILE A 177 13.97 14.96 10.33
C ILE A 177 13.97 16.30 11.07
N LEU A 178 13.34 17.35 10.54
CA LEU A 178 13.24 18.65 11.21
C LEU A 178 12.52 18.56 12.56
N MET A 179 11.47 17.73 12.65
CA MET A 179 10.74 17.50 13.90
C MET A 179 11.60 16.79 14.95
N LYS A 180 12.47 15.85 14.54
CA LYS A 180 13.46 15.22 15.43
C LYS A 180 14.56 16.21 15.87
N GLU A 181 14.93 17.16 15.01
CA GLU A 181 15.84 18.27 15.33
C GLU A 181 15.21 19.37 16.20
N ASN A 182 13.95 19.23 16.63
CA ASN A 182 13.18 20.26 17.36
C ASN A 182 13.05 21.59 16.59
N LYS A 183 13.06 21.54 15.25
CA LYS A 183 12.84 22.70 14.36
C LYS A 183 11.39 22.75 13.90
N ASP A 184 10.47 22.73 14.86
CA ASP A 184 9.03 22.56 14.61
C ASP A 184 8.44 23.70 13.76
N ASP A 185 8.93 24.94 13.91
CA ASP A 185 8.50 26.08 13.07
C ASP A 185 8.88 25.92 11.60
N LYS A 186 10.06 25.34 11.32
CA LYS A 186 10.52 25.06 9.95
C LYS A 186 9.73 23.90 9.36
N ALA A 187 9.49 22.85 10.14
CA ALA A 187 8.64 21.73 9.76
C ALA A 187 7.23 22.20 9.39
N ARG A 188 6.61 23.08 10.20
CA ARG A 188 5.28 23.64 9.94
C ARG A 188 5.23 24.44 8.64
N LYS A 189 6.21 25.31 8.39
CA LYS A 189 6.30 26.08 7.14
C LYS A 189 6.42 25.18 5.91
N LEU A 190 7.26 24.15 6.00
CA LEU A 190 7.48 23.20 4.91
C LEU A 190 6.22 22.38 4.61
N LEU A 191 5.51 21.89 5.65
CA LEU A 191 4.25 21.17 5.51
C LEU A 191 3.16 22.02 4.85
N ASN A 192 2.99 23.27 5.28
CA ASN A 192 1.96 24.14 4.71
C ASN A 192 2.21 24.39 3.21
N ARG A 193 3.47 24.66 2.83
CA ARG A 193 3.84 24.83 1.41
C ARG A 193 3.61 23.56 0.60
N ALA A 194 3.87 22.38 1.18
CA ALA A 194 3.66 21.10 0.52
C ALA A 194 2.17 20.77 0.35
N ALA A 195 1.35 21.06 1.37
CA ALA A 195 -0.09 20.82 1.35
C ALA A 195 -0.77 21.66 0.26
N GLU A 196 -0.39 22.94 0.10
CA GLU A 196 -0.91 23.80 -0.97
C GLU A 196 -0.66 23.22 -2.37
N LEU A 197 0.52 22.63 -2.60
CA LEU A 197 0.84 22.00 -3.88
C LEU A 197 0.14 20.66 -4.08
N ALA A 198 0.02 19.84 -3.03
CA ALA A 198 -0.67 18.55 -3.10
C ALA A 198 -2.16 18.73 -3.45
N LEU A 199 -2.82 19.74 -2.85
CA LEU A 199 -4.19 20.13 -3.17
C LEU A 199 -4.34 20.53 -4.65
N ASN A 200 -3.39 21.30 -5.18
CA ASN A 200 -3.40 21.71 -6.58
C ASN A 200 -3.10 20.56 -7.56
N GLY A 201 -2.31 19.57 -7.12
CA GLY A 201 -1.91 18.40 -7.92
C GLY A 201 -2.91 17.25 -7.92
N GLN A 202 -3.96 17.31 -7.08
CA GLN A 202 -4.93 16.23 -6.85
C GLN A 202 -4.29 14.91 -6.40
N ASP A 203 -3.12 14.94 -5.76
CA ASP A 203 -2.48 13.72 -5.23
C ASP A 203 -3.04 13.40 -3.84
N GLN A 204 -4.06 12.53 -3.80
CA GLN A 204 -4.78 12.19 -2.58
C GLN A 204 -3.92 11.42 -1.59
N LYS A 205 -2.99 10.58 -2.07
CA LYS A 205 -2.11 9.82 -1.20
C LYS A 205 -1.13 10.75 -0.50
N THR A 206 -0.43 11.58 -1.26
CA THR A 206 0.49 12.58 -0.68
C THR A 206 -0.25 13.51 0.28
N HIS A 207 -1.51 13.85 -0.01
CA HIS A 207 -2.34 14.65 0.89
C HIS A 207 -2.58 13.96 2.24
N ILE A 208 -2.96 12.67 2.24
CA ILE A 208 -3.10 11.86 3.46
C ILE A 208 -1.79 11.83 4.24
N GLU A 209 -0.67 11.53 3.57
CA GLU A 209 0.64 11.44 4.23
C GLU A 209 1.02 12.78 4.91
N LEU A 210 0.76 13.92 4.25
CA LEU A 210 0.99 15.26 4.81
C LEU A 210 0.08 15.57 6.00
N LEU A 211 -1.19 15.18 5.94
CA LEU A 211 -2.15 15.35 7.03
C LEU A 211 -1.76 14.54 8.26
N LEU A 212 -1.30 13.30 8.08
CA LEU A 212 -0.81 12.45 9.17
C LEU A 212 0.41 13.09 9.86
N LEU A 213 1.39 13.54 9.08
CA LEU A 213 2.58 14.19 9.65
C LEU A 213 2.24 15.53 10.34
N LYS A 214 1.29 16.29 9.78
CA LYS A 214 0.77 17.51 10.41
C LYS A 214 0.05 17.20 11.71
N ALA A 215 -0.75 16.13 11.77
CA ALA A 215 -1.40 15.70 13.01
C ALA A 215 -0.36 15.38 14.10
N CYS A 216 0.73 14.67 13.77
CA CYS A 216 1.83 14.43 14.69
C CYS A 216 2.49 15.72 15.19
N LEU A 217 2.71 16.69 14.29
CA LEU A 217 3.32 17.96 14.64
C LEU A 217 2.41 18.79 15.58
N GLU A 218 1.13 18.91 15.24
CA GLU A 218 0.19 19.67 16.05
C GLU A 218 0.00 19.04 17.44
N GLU A 219 -0.04 17.71 17.52
CA GLU A 219 -0.07 16.97 18.77
C GLU A 219 1.18 17.24 19.62
N LYS A 220 2.37 17.17 19.03
CA LYS A 220 3.64 17.51 19.71
C LYS A 220 3.62 18.94 20.28
N THR A 221 2.98 19.87 19.57
CA THR A 221 2.88 21.28 19.99
C THR A 221 1.70 21.61 20.90
N GLY A 222 0.90 20.62 21.30
CA GLY A 222 -0.23 20.78 22.22
C GLY A 222 -1.54 21.25 21.58
N ASN A 223 -1.63 21.28 20.25
CA ASN A 223 -2.83 21.68 19.51
C ASN A 223 -3.70 20.46 19.17
N SER A 224 -4.21 19.76 20.19
CA SER A 224 -4.92 18.48 20.02
C SER A 224 -6.14 18.56 19.08
N ALA A 225 -6.91 19.65 19.12
CA ALA A 225 -8.06 19.84 18.22
C ALA A 225 -7.63 19.94 16.73
N ALA A 226 -6.51 20.60 16.45
CA ALA A 226 -5.98 20.69 15.09
C ALA A 226 -5.42 19.34 14.61
N ALA A 227 -4.82 18.57 15.52
CA ALA A 227 -4.36 17.21 15.23
C ALA A 227 -5.53 16.26 14.89
N GLU A 228 -6.61 16.32 15.67
CA GLU A 228 -7.84 15.54 15.44
C GLU A 228 -8.51 15.91 14.12
N GLN A 229 -8.58 17.20 13.79
CA GLN A 229 -9.12 17.66 12.51
C GLN A 229 -8.28 17.12 11.34
N CYS A 230 -6.95 17.21 11.42
CA CYS A 230 -6.06 16.67 10.37
C CYS A 230 -6.25 15.16 10.21
N LEU A 231 -6.34 14.42 11.33
CA LEU A 231 -6.57 12.98 11.29
C LEU A 231 -7.96 12.63 10.72
N CYS A 232 -9.00 13.37 11.07
CA CYS A 232 -10.35 13.16 10.54
C CYS A 232 -10.38 13.33 9.02
N THR A 233 -9.83 14.43 8.50
CA THR A 233 -9.74 14.66 7.04
C THR A 233 -8.92 13.58 6.34
N ALA A 234 -7.84 13.11 6.98
CA ALA A 234 -7.05 12.00 6.43
C ALA A 234 -7.89 10.72 6.35
N LEU A 235 -8.62 10.38 7.42
CA LEU A 235 -9.50 9.20 7.49
C LEU A 235 -10.64 9.26 6.47
N GLU A 236 -11.28 10.42 6.31
CA GLU A 236 -12.33 10.63 5.28
C GLU A 236 -11.78 10.37 3.89
N THR A 237 -10.65 11.01 3.54
CA THR A 237 -9.98 10.83 2.24
C THR A 237 -9.58 9.37 2.02
N GLY A 238 -9.02 8.73 3.06
CA GLY A 238 -8.58 7.34 3.02
C GLY A 238 -9.74 6.37 2.84
N PHE A 239 -10.85 6.61 3.52
CA PHE A 239 -12.08 5.82 3.40
C PHE A 239 -12.69 5.95 1.99
N GLU A 240 -12.86 7.18 1.49
CA GLU A 240 -13.46 7.44 0.17
C GLU A 240 -12.62 6.86 -0.97
N CYS A 241 -11.29 6.98 -0.89
CA CYS A 241 -10.39 6.50 -1.94
C CYS A 241 -9.99 5.02 -1.77
N GLY A 242 -10.24 4.40 -0.60
CA GLY A 242 -9.86 3.03 -0.29
C GLY A 242 -8.38 2.83 0.07
N TYR A 243 -7.72 3.87 0.57
CA TYR A 243 -6.38 3.77 1.15
C TYR A 243 -6.44 3.12 2.53
N PHE A 244 -5.43 2.36 2.90
CA PHE A 244 -5.31 1.74 4.21
C PHE A 244 -3.85 1.66 4.65
N GLN A 245 -2.98 1.15 3.78
CA GLN A 245 -1.58 0.92 4.11
C GLN A 245 -0.80 2.21 4.40
N VAL A 246 -1.15 3.33 3.76
CA VAL A 246 -0.55 4.64 4.04
C VAL A 246 -0.61 5.00 5.53
N PHE A 247 -1.68 4.66 6.24
CA PHE A 247 -1.82 4.91 7.67
C PHE A 247 -0.89 4.02 8.51
N LEU A 248 -0.60 2.81 8.06
CA LEU A 248 0.32 1.91 8.73
C LEU A 248 1.78 2.31 8.50
N ASP A 249 2.07 2.78 7.29
CA ASP A 249 3.41 3.20 6.89
C ASP A 249 3.80 4.53 7.58
N GLU A 250 2.88 5.49 7.71
CA GLU A 250 3.17 6.86 8.20
C GLU A 250 2.54 7.19 9.56
N GLY A 251 1.45 6.52 9.93
CA GLY A 251 0.57 6.95 11.03
C GLY A 251 0.94 6.42 12.41
N LYS A 252 2.08 5.74 12.59
CA LYS A 252 2.44 5.13 13.89
C LYS A 252 2.43 6.15 15.04
N ASP A 253 2.95 7.35 14.80
CA ASP A 253 3.03 8.42 15.79
C ASP A 253 1.67 9.12 16.05
N THR A 254 0.62 8.79 15.27
CA THR A 254 -0.73 9.35 15.45
C THR A 254 -1.61 8.56 16.43
N ALA A 255 -1.10 7.46 17.01
CA ALA A 255 -1.85 6.60 17.93
C ALA A 255 -2.53 7.35 19.11
N PRO A 256 -1.91 8.37 19.74
CA PRO A 256 -2.58 9.16 20.78
C PRO A 256 -3.80 9.94 20.28
N VAL A 257 -3.71 10.47 19.05
CA VAL A 257 -4.79 11.23 18.40
C VAL A 257 -5.94 10.29 18.03
N PHE A 258 -5.64 9.10 17.51
CA PHE A 258 -6.64 8.06 17.28
C PHE A 258 -7.36 7.65 18.55
N TYR A 259 -6.64 7.44 19.65
CA TYR A 259 -7.24 7.05 20.92
C TYR A 259 -8.28 8.06 21.38
N ARG A 260 -7.96 9.36 21.36
CA ARG A 260 -8.92 10.43 21.72
C ARG A 260 -10.10 10.53 20.76
N LEU A 261 -9.87 10.39 19.46
CA LEU A 261 -10.93 10.45 18.45
C LEU A 261 -11.91 9.26 18.57
N LEU A 262 -11.43 8.10 19.02
CA LEU A 262 -12.22 6.87 19.16
C LEU A 262 -12.84 6.68 20.55
N ASP A 263 -12.31 7.35 21.58
CA ASP A 263 -12.82 7.28 22.95
C ASP A 263 -14.06 8.18 23.12
N GLN A 264 -15.24 7.58 22.94
CA GLN A 264 -16.54 8.24 23.06
C GLN A 264 -16.89 8.70 24.49
N LYS A 265 -16.07 8.37 25.49
CA LYS A 265 -16.28 8.84 26.88
C LYS A 265 -15.71 10.23 27.11
N ASP A 266 -14.73 10.65 26.32
CA ASP A 266 -14.16 11.99 26.40
C ASP A 266 -14.99 12.96 25.56
N LYS A 267 -15.71 13.87 26.22
CA LYS A 267 -16.56 14.89 25.56
C LYS A 267 -15.75 16.08 25.05
N SER A 268 -14.42 16.05 25.13
CA SER A 268 -13.55 17.11 24.62
C SER A 268 -13.53 17.19 23.09
N THR A 269 -13.83 16.08 22.42
CA THR A 269 -13.78 15.97 20.96
C THR A 269 -15.11 16.42 20.35
N GLU A 270 -15.13 17.55 19.62
CA GLU A 270 -16.34 18.04 18.93
C GLU A 270 -16.69 17.22 17.66
N ILE A 271 -15.75 16.42 17.15
CA ILE A 271 -15.89 15.67 15.90
C ILE A 271 -16.64 14.35 16.14
N THR A 272 -17.77 14.17 15.44
CA THR A 272 -18.53 12.91 15.43
C THR A 272 -18.35 12.19 14.10
N LEU A 273 -17.70 11.01 14.12
CA LEU A 273 -17.53 10.18 12.93
C LEU A 273 -18.82 9.44 12.56
N SER A 274 -19.07 9.27 11.25
CA SER A 274 -20.15 8.42 10.75
C SER A 274 -19.91 6.94 11.10
N GLY A 275 -20.96 6.10 11.06
CA GLY A 275 -20.85 4.70 11.45
C GLY A 275 -19.82 3.89 10.65
N GLU A 276 -19.75 4.09 9.34
CA GLU A 276 -18.80 3.40 8.46
C GLU A 276 -17.37 3.94 8.63
N LEU A 277 -17.22 5.27 8.73
CA LEU A 277 -15.92 5.91 8.95
C LEU A 277 -15.34 5.54 10.33
N LEU A 278 -16.18 5.42 11.35
CA LEU A 278 -15.77 4.97 12.68
C LEU A 278 -15.24 3.53 12.65
N GLN A 279 -15.88 2.62 11.92
CA GLN A 279 -15.40 1.24 11.77
C GLN A 279 -14.07 1.20 11.01
N TYR A 280 -13.94 2.00 9.95
CA TYR A 280 -12.69 2.15 9.22
C TYR A 280 -11.56 2.69 10.12
N ALA A 281 -11.82 3.76 10.88
CA ALA A 281 -10.86 4.35 11.81
C ALA A 281 -10.42 3.36 12.90
N ARG A 282 -11.36 2.55 13.44
CA ARG A 282 -11.03 1.48 14.40
C ARG A 282 -10.10 0.44 13.79
N ARG A 283 -10.39 -0.01 12.57
CA ARG A 283 -9.55 -0.98 11.85
C ARG A 283 -8.14 -0.44 11.62
N VAL A 284 -8.03 0.83 11.21
CA VAL A 284 -6.72 1.49 11.05
C VAL A 284 -6.00 1.57 12.40
N TYR A 285 -6.68 2.01 13.45
CA TYR A 285 -6.10 2.12 14.79
C TYR A 285 -5.57 0.79 15.33
N GLN A 286 -6.34 -0.29 15.20
CA GLN A 286 -5.93 -1.64 15.60
C GLN A 286 -4.71 -2.12 14.82
N ALA A 287 -4.59 -1.75 13.55
CA ALA A 287 -3.45 -2.13 12.72
C ALA A 287 -2.17 -1.35 13.05
N ILE A 288 -2.27 -0.07 13.44
CA ILE A 288 -1.11 0.74 13.85
C ILE A 288 -0.69 0.48 15.31
N SER A 289 -1.62 0.05 16.17
CA SER A 289 -1.38 -0.25 17.58
C SER A 289 -2.02 -1.60 17.96
N PRO A 290 -1.38 -2.73 17.60
CA PRO A 290 -1.91 -4.07 17.86
C PRO A 290 -2.14 -4.36 19.35
N ASP A 291 -1.31 -3.77 20.21
CA ASP A 291 -1.35 -3.96 21.66
C ASP A 291 -2.48 -3.16 22.33
N ALA A 292 -3.00 -2.11 21.69
CA ALA A 292 -4.09 -1.29 22.23
C ALA A 292 -5.47 -1.99 22.10
N GLY A 293 -5.56 -3.09 21.36
CA GLY A 293 -6.83 -3.69 20.92
C GLY A 293 -7.39 -4.84 21.77
N GLN A 294 -6.72 -5.32 22.82
CA GLN A 294 -7.19 -6.53 23.52
C GLN A 294 -8.35 -6.31 24.50
N GLU A 295 -8.70 -5.09 24.90
CA GLU A 295 -9.79 -4.87 25.89
C GLU A 295 -11.06 -4.18 25.40
N SER A 296 -11.11 -3.49 24.25
CA SER A 296 -12.20 -2.49 24.06
C SER A 296 -13.05 -2.57 22.79
N PHE A 297 -12.64 -3.22 21.70
CA PHE A 297 -13.39 -3.12 20.43
C PHE A 297 -13.57 -4.46 19.74
N LYS A 298 -14.70 -5.14 20.02
CA LYS A 298 -15.13 -6.34 19.30
C LYS A 298 -15.46 -5.97 17.85
N GLU A 299 -14.75 -6.58 16.91
CA GLU A 299 -14.95 -6.42 15.46
C GLU A 299 -16.23 -7.09 14.96
N GLU A 300 -16.91 -6.45 14.00
CA GLU A 300 -17.69 -7.12 12.95
C GLU A 300 -16.99 -6.89 11.59
N PRO A 301 -16.96 -7.85 10.65
CA PRO A 301 -16.20 -7.72 9.42
C PRO A 301 -16.88 -6.75 8.43
N LEU A 302 -16.20 -5.66 8.10
CA LEU A 302 -16.56 -4.81 6.95
C LEU A 302 -16.30 -5.54 5.64
N LYS A 303 -17.37 -5.73 4.84
CA LYS A 303 -17.27 -6.15 3.44
C LYS A 303 -16.74 -5.00 2.60
N LEU A 304 -15.43 -4.95 2.37
CA LEU A 304 -14.94 -4.32 1.16
C LEU A 304 -15.39 -5.17 -0.03
N ALA A 305 -16.03 -4.54 -1.00
CA ALA A 305 -16.55 -5.17 -2.20
C ALA A 305 -15.39 -5.69 -3.07
N SER A 306 -14.80 -6.83 -2.70
CA SER A 306 -14.10 -7.68 -3.66
C SER A 306 -15.16 -8.40 -4.48
N SER A 307 -15.59 -7.80 -5.58
CA SER A 307 -16.36 -8.53 -6.59
C SER A 307 -15.39 -9.53 -7.27
N PRO A 308 -15.61 -10.85 -7.18
CA PRO A 308 -14.82 -11.79 -7.95
C PRO A 308 -15.08 -11.57 -9.44
N ILE A 309 -14.02 -11.52 -10.24
CA ILE A 309 -14.05 -11.33 -11.70
C ILE A 309 -14.61 -12.60 -12.36
N PRO A 310 -15.76 -12.54 -13.07
CA PRO A 310 -16.23 -13.67 -13.85
C PRO A 310 -15.34 -13.86 -15.09
N GLY A 311 -14.61 -14.99 -15.17
CA GLY A 311 -13.80 -15.37 -16.34
C GLY A 311 -12.28 -15.39 -16.15
N LEU A 312 -11.78 -14.95 -14.99
CA LEU A 312 -10.49 -15.38 -14.44
C LEU A 312 -10.78 -16.14 -13.15
N VAL A 313 -11.09 -17.43 -13.24
CA VAL A 313 -10.89 -18.29 -12.07
C VAL A 313 -9.38 -18.29 -11.85
N GLU A 314 -8.93 -17.55 -10.83
CA GLU A 314 -7.57 -17.67 -10.33
C GLU A 314 -7.35 -19.13 -9.94
N GLU A 315 -6.37 -19.79 -10.56
CA GLU A 315 -5.96 -21.12 -10.13
C GLU A 315 -5.57 -21.04 -8.65
N LEU A 316 -6.16 -21.91 -7.84
CA LEU A 316 -5.80 -22.04 -6.44
C LEU A 316 -4.31 -22.37 -6.36
N SER A 317 -3.58 -21.66 -5.49
CA SER A 317 -2.17 -21.97 -5.23
C SER A 317 -2.02 -23.39 -4.71
N THR A 318 -0.82 -23.98 -4.83
CA THR A 318 -0.54 -25.33 -4.34
C THR A 318 -0.93 -25.52 -2.88
N ARG A 319 -0.72 -24.49 -2.05
CA ARG A 319 -1.10 -24.50 -0.63
C ARG A 319 -2.60 -24.42 -0.41
N GLU A 320 -3.31 -23.66 -1.24
CA GLU A 320 -4.77 -23.59 -1.21
C GLU A 320 -5.41 -24.89 -1.72
N LEU A 321 -4.82 -25.56 -2.70
CA LEU A 321 -5.24 -26.89 -3.16
C LEU A 321 -5.03 -27.96 -2.07
N GLU A 322 -3.91 -27.92 -1.36
CA GLU A 322 -3.63 -28.81 -0.24
C GLU A 322 -4.63 -28.60 0.91
N ILE A 323 -4.92 -27.35 1.27
CA ILE A 323 -5.94 -27.01 2.27
C ILE A 323 -7.34 -27.42 1.77
N LEU A 324 -7.66 -27.22 0.50
CA LEU A 324 -8.93 -27.62 -0.10
C LEU A 324 -9.12 -29.15 -0.13
N ASP A 325 -8.06 -29.93 -0.36
CA ASP A 325 -8.10 -31.39 -0.25
C ASP A 325 -8.36 -31.83 1.19
N LEU A 326 -7.67 -31.23 2.17
CA LEU A 326 -7.93 -31.51 3.59
C LEU A 326 -9.35 -31.12 4.01
N ILE A 327 -9.90 -30.05 3.42
CA ILE A 327 -11.30 -29.67 3.59
C ILE A 327 -12.26 -30.72 3.01
N ASN A 328 -11.97 -31.22 1.81
CA ASN A 328 -12.72 -32.30 1.15
C ASN A 328 -12.69 -33.60 1.96
N ARG A 329 -11.58 -33.88 2.65
CA ARG A 329 -11.42 -35.01 3.57
C ARG A 329 -12.13 -34.84 4.91
N GLY A 330 -12.79 -33.71 5.14
CA GLY A 330 -13.61 -33.46 6.32
C GLY A 330 -12.88 -32.83 7.52
N LEU A 331 -11.60 -32.45 7.39
CA LEU A 331 -10.84 -31.91 8.52
C LEU A 331 -11.29 -30.50 8.91
N SER A 332 -11.45 -30.26 10.20
CA SER A 332 -11.68 -28.93 10.77
C SER A 332 -10.46 -28.01 10.58
N ASN A 333 -10.66 -26.70 10.70
CA ASN A 333 -9.55 -25.74 10.58
C ASN A 333 -8.46 -25.96 11.64
N GLN A 334 -8.82 -26.58 12.78
CA GLN A 334 -7.88 -26.92 13.84
C GLN A 334 -7.02 -28.14 13.44
N GLU A 335 -7.64 -29.20 12.95
CA GLU A 335 -6.92 -30.39 12.46
C GLU A 335 -6.05 -30.07 11.23
N ILE A 336 -6.51 -29.17 10.35
CA ILE A 336 -5.70 -28.67 9.22
C ILE A 336 -4.49 -27.89 9.73
N SER A 337 -4.68 -27.07 10.76
CA SER A 337 -3.60 -26.26 11.34
C SER A 337 -2.49 -27.15 11.94
N GLU A 338 -2.88 -28.21 12.64
CA GLU A 338 -1.96 -29.20 13.22
C GLU A 338 -1.23 -30.00 12.14
N LYS A 339 -1.97 -30.44 11.11
CA LYS A 339 -1.42 -31.27 10.03
C LYS A 339 -0.47 -30.52 9.11
N LEU A 340 -0.68 -29.22 8.94
CA LEU A 340 0.11 -28.36 8.05
C LEU A 340 1.13 -27.49 8.80
N PHE A 341 1.23 -27.64 10.13
CA PHE A 341 2.05 -26.80 11.02
C PHE A 341 1.77 -25.29 10.83
N LEU A 342 0.49 -24.91 10.75
CA LEU A 342 0.02 -23.53 10.61
C LEU A 342 -0.77 -23.08 11.84
N SER A 343 -0.97 -21.77 12.00
CA SER A 343 -1.94 -21.26 12.98
C SER A 343 -3.39 -21.42 12.47
N VAL A 344 -4.36 -21.55 13.37
CA VAL A 344 -5.79 -21.61 13.02
C VAL A 344 -6.23 -20.32 12.28
N GLY A 345 -5.66 -19.17 12.62
CA GLY A 345 -5.89 -17.91 11.92
C GLY A 345 -5.41 -17.93 10.47
N THR A 346 -4.23 -18.50 10.24
CA THR A 346 -3.67 -18.71 8.88
C THR A 346 -4.55 -19.65 8.06
N VAL A 347 -5.07 -20.74 8.65
CA VAL A 347 -6.01 -21.64 7.97
C VAL A 347 -7.32 -20.92 7.63
N LYS A 348 -7.88 -20.12 8.55
CA LYS A 348 -9.08 -19.32 8.29
C LYS A 348 -8.87 -18.35 7.12
N TRP A 349 -7.72 -17.68 7.09
CA TRP A 349 -7.35 -16.79 6.00
C TRP A 349 -7.30 -17.52 4.66
N HIS A 350 -6.61 -18.67 4.58
CA HIS A 350 -6.59 -19.49 3.38
C HIS A 350 -7.98 -19.98 2.97
N THR A 351 -8.84 -20.39 3.91
CA THR A 351 -10.21 -20.79 3.58
C THR A 351 -11.05 -19.64 3.02
N SER A 352 -10.85 -18.42 3.55
CA SER A 352 -11.53 -17.23 3.04
C SER A 352 -11.08 -16.92 1.60
N ASN A 353 -9.78 -17.04 1.32
CA ASN A 353 -9.25 -16.85 -0.04
C ASN A 353 -9.74 -17.92 -1.01
N ILE A 354 -9.77 -19.19 -0.59
CA ILE A 354 -10.35 -20.28 -1.39
C ILE A 354 -11.81 -19.96 -1.73
N TYR A 355 -12.60 -19.49 -0.77
CA TYR A 355 -14.01 -19.16 -0.99
C TYR A 355 -14.18 -17.96 -1.91
N GLY A 356 -13.36 -16.92 -1.73
CA GLY A 356 -13.30 -15.76 -2.62
C GLY A 356 -12.98 -16.16 -4.07
N LYS A 357 -11.93 -16.97 -4.27
CA LYS A 357 -11.48 -17.44 -5.58
C LYS A 357 -12.48 -18.38 -6.27
N LEU A 358 -13.18 -19.22 -5.49
CA LEU A 358 -14.23 -20.09 -6.01
C LEU A 358 -15.60 -19.41 -6.14
N GLY A 359 -15.74 -18.16 -5.69
CA GLY A 359 -17.00 -17.40 -5.73
C GLY A 359 -18.12 -17.98 -4.85
N VAL A 360 -17.76 -18.62 -3.75
CA VAL A 360 -18.67 -19.34 -2.85
C VAL A 360 -18.67 -18.73 -1.45
N LYS A 361 -19.71 -19.00 -0.65
CA LYS A 361 -19.87 -18.41 0.69
C LYS A 361 -19.62 -19.39 1.83
N GLY A 362 -19.23 -20.63 1.54
CA GLY A 362 -19.05 -21.61 2.59
C GLY A 362 -18.43 -22.91 2.14
N ARG A 363 -18.01 -23.67 3.15
CA ARG A 363 -17.24 -24.91 3.04
C ARG A 363 -17.86 -25.94 2.09
N THR A 364 -19.14 -26.24 2.25
CA THR A 364 -19.84 -27.23 1.41
C THR A 364 -19.95 -26.76 -0.03
N GLN A 365 -20.17 -25.46 -0.25
CA GLN A 365 -20.21 -24.86 -1.59
C GLN A 365 -18.84 -24.89 -2.25
N ALA A 366 -17.77 -24.66 -1.50
CA ALA A 366 -16.40 -24.75 -2.00
C ALA A 366 -16.05 -26.16 -2.48
N ILE A 367 -16.42 -27.21 -1.74
CA ILE A 367 -16.21 -28.60 -2.16
C ILE A 367 -16.99 -28.92 -3.44
N ALA A 368 -18.27 -28.50 -3.50
CA ALA A 368 -19.11 -28.72 -4.67
C ALA A 368 -18.56 -28.01 -5.92
N MET A 369 -18.10 -26.77 -5.76
CA MET A 369 -17.52 -25.97 -6.85
C MET A 369 -16.17 -26.54 -7.30
N ALA A 370 -15.32 -26.95 -6.36
CA ALA A 370 -14.02 -27.58 -6.64
C ALA A 370 -14.15 -28.90 -7.42
N ARG A 371 -15.16 -29.72 -7.11
CA ARG A 371 -15.49 -30.93 -7.89
C ARG A 371 -15.96 -30.59 -9.30
N LYS A 372 -16.84 -29.58 -9.44
CA LYS A 372 -17.32 -29.10 -10.74
C LYS A 372 -16.20 -28.57 -11.64
N LEU A 373 -15.13 -28.04 -11.04
CA LEU A 373 -13.95 -27.53 -11.72
C LEU A 373 -12.82 -28.58 -11.87
N ASN A 374 -13.06 -29.86 -11.54
CA ASN A 374 -12.08 -30.96 -11.58
C ASN A 374 -10.80 -30.69 -10.76
N MET A 375 -10.88 -29.89 -9.70
CA MET A 375 -9.74 -29.56 -8.80
C MET A 375 -9.53 -30.59 -7.69
N LEU A 376 -10.50 -31.50 -7.50
CA LEU A 376 -10.47 -32.58 -6.52
C LEU A 376 -10.85 -33.90 -7.20
N PRO A 377 -10.24 -35.04 -6.82
CA PRO A 377 -10.65 -36.35 -7.31
C PRO A 377 -12.09 -36.68 -6.89
N SER A 378 -12.81 -37.39 -7.77
CA SER A 378 -14.23 -37.76 -7.63
C SER A 378 -14.49 -38.66 -6.44
#